data_AF-A0A7Y8H5Z0-F1
#
_entry.id   AF-A0A7Y8H5Z0-F1
#
_cell.length_a   1.000
_cell.length_b   1.000
_cell.length_c   1.000
_cell.angle_alpha   90.00
_cell.angle_beta   90.00
_cell.angle_gamma   90.00
#
_symmetry.space_group_name_H-M   'P 1'
#
loop_
_entity.id
_entity.type
_entity.pdbx_description
1 polymer ?
#
loop_
_entity_poly.entity_id
_entity_poly.type
_entity_poly.pdbx_seq_one_letter_code
_entity_poly.pdbx_strand_id
1 'polypeptide(L)'
;MRANRIINISFFVLLLMFQGCSDNSVNQPAPAENLISNWSFEKNGQPIIEGWLINPNGKYSFSNSAPEGGGMYSIQLDCNWGIPNEIRTSVPAYWGNAKFEFSLLSRKEDFGGNFSINIKRSDSLITLNKINIDSDSWRIYSVFDSIQTKKNDSLVIILSGGFSQVLTGKTYFDLVRLEKLD
;
A
#
# COMPACT_ATOMS: atom_id res chain seq x y z
N MET A 1 82.73 9.94 6.83
CA MET A 1 81.30 10.27 6.74
C MET A 1 80.60 9.15 5.97
N ARG A 2 79.62 8.51 6.62
CA ARG A 2 78.78 7.45 6.04
C ARG A 2 77.58 8.08 5.33
N ALA A 3 77.19 7.55 4.19
CA ALA A 3 75.80 7.58 3.74
C ALA A 3 75.48 6.29 2.99
N ASN A 4 74.63 5.48 3.61
CA ASN A 4 74.17 4.17 3.16
C ASN A 4 73.27 4.31 1.93
N ARG A 5 73.46 3.45 0.92
CA ARG A 5 72.50 3.21 -0.16
C ARG A 5 71.56 2.10 0.29
N ILE A 6 70.27 2.41 0.44
CA ILE A 6 69.22 1.42 0.66
C ILE A 6 68.34 1.39 -0.58
N ILE A 7 68.40 0.26 -1.28
CA ILE A 7 67.50 -0.15 -2.36
C ILE A 7 66.22 -0.66 -1.68
N ASN A 8 65.06 -0.11 -2.00
CA ASN A 8 63.77 -0.65 -1.53
C ASN A 8 62.97 -1.21 -2.70
N ILE A 9 62.96 -2.54 -2.74
CA ILE A 9 62.11 -3.43 -3.53
C ILE A 9 60.68 -3.25 -3.00
N SER A 10 59.79 -2.61 -3.77
CA SER A 10 58.38 -2.55 -3.40
C SER A 10 57.50 -2.42 -4.64
N PHE A 11 57.43 -3.50 -5.41
CA PHE A 11 56.54 -3.59 -6.56
C PHE A 11 56.04 -5.03 -6.69
N PHE A 12 55.25 -5.55 -5.73
CA PHE A 12 54.52 -6.82 -5.92
C PHE A 12 53.47 -7.16 -4.84
N VAL A 13 52.65 -6.24 -4.34
CA VAL A 13 51.50 -6.63 -3.46
C VAL A 13 50.31 -5.68 -3.61
N LEU A 14 49.70 -5.60 -4.80
CA LEU A 14 48.42 -4.87 -4.96
C LEU A 14 47.52 -5.48 -6.04
N LEU A 15 47.38 -6.81 -6.07
CA LEU A 15 46.55 -7.47 -7.08
C LEU A 15 45.80 -8.73 -6.58
N LEU A 16 45.36 -8.77 -5.32
CA LEU A 16 44.57 -9.90 -4.79
C LEU A 16 43.46 -9.47 -3.80
N MET A 17 42.65 -8.47 -4.16
CA MET A 17 41.46 -8.07 -3.37
C MET A 17 40.15 -8.14 -4.18
N PHE A 18 40.06 -9.04 -5.16
CA PHE A 18 38.81 -9.36 -5.87
C PHE A 18 38.41 -10.83 -5.66
N GLN A 19 38.32 -11.23 -4.40
CA GLN A 19 37.52 -12.38 -3.97
C GLN A 19 36.67 -11.88 -2.80
N GLY A 20 35.37 -12.00 -2.76
CA GLY A 20 34.40 -12.61 -3.63
C GLY A 20 33.07 -12.27 -2.97
N CYS A 21 32.23 -11.48 -3.64
CA CYS A 21 30.85 -11.40 -3.20
C CYS A 21 30.25 -12.74 -3.60
N SER A 22 30.23 -13.70 -2.67
CA SER A 22 29.37 -14.85 -2.83
C SER A 22 27.97 -14.27 -2.90
N ASP A 23 27.35 -14.34 -4.07
CA ASP A 23 25.92 -14.16 -4.21
C ASP A 23 25.26 -15.24 -3.36
N ASN A 24 25.09 -14.92 -2.08
CA ASN A 24 23.99 -15.43 -1.31
C ASN A 24 22.77 -14.87 -2.03
N SER A 25 22.34 -15.58 -3.07
CA SER A 25 20.95 -15.54 -3.51
C SER A 25 20.17 -16.06 -2.31
N VAL A 26 19.96 -15.18 -1.33
CA VAL A 26 18.88 -15.27 -0.38
C VAL A 26 17.70 -15.56 -1.28
N ASN A 27 17.15 -16.77 -1.15
CA ASN A 27 15.90 -17.13 -1.79
C ASN A 27 14.89 -16.11 -1.28
N GLN A 28 14.79 -14.98 -1.98
CA GLN A 28 13.87 -13.93 -1.66
C GLN A 28 12.52 -14.62 -1.77
N PRO A 29 11.73 -14.69 -0.69
CA PRO A 29 10.40 -15.28 -0.76
C PRO A 29 9.71 -14.68 -1.98
N ALA A 30 9.04 -15.51 -2.78
CA ALA A 30 8.28 -15.02 -3.92
C ALA A 30 7.40 -13.85 -3.42
N PRO A 31 7.37 -12.72 -4.14
CA PRO A 31 6.60 -11.57 -3.71
C PRO A 31 5.17 -12.01 -3.41
N ALA A 32 4.67 -11.66 -2.23
CA ALA A 32 3.33 -12.02 -1.82
C ALA A 32 2.33 -11.53 -2.87
N GLU A 33 1.38 -12.40 -3.23
CA GLU A 33 0.35 -12.06 -4.21
C GLU A 33 -0.61 -11.03 -3.60
N ASN A 34 -0.84 -9.92 -4.30
CA ASN A 34 -1.83 -8.95 -3.90
C ASN A 34 -3.24 -9.53 -4.14
N LEU A 35 -4.00 -9.67 -3.06
CA LEU A 35 -5.34 -10.24 -3.08
C LEU A 35 -6.40 -9.25 -3.62
N ILE A 36 -6.05 -7.98 -3.79
CA ILE A 36 -6.94 -6.95 -4.34
C ILE A 36 -6.71 -6.84 -5.86
N SER A 37 -7.77 -7.10 -6.63
CA SER A 37 -7.80 -6.79 -8.06
C SER A 37 -7.89 -5.29 -8.32
N ASN A 38 -7.30 -4.81 -9.41
CA ASN A 38 -7.35 -3.39 -9.81
C ASN A 38 -6.92 -2.45 -8.66
N TRP A 39 -5.78 -2.78 -8.07
CA TRP A 39 -5.22 -2.14 -6.89
C TRP A 39 -4.63 -0.74 -7.15
N SER A 40 -4.31 -0.44 -8.41
CA SER A 40 -3.81 0.87 -8.86
C SER A 40 -4.85 1.68 -9.66
N PHE A 41 -6.12 1.24 -9.68
CA PHE A 41 -7.21 1.94 -10.37
C PHE A 41 -7.01 2.15 -11.89
N GLU A 42 -6.21 1.31 -12.53
CA GLU A 42 -5.88 1.40 -13.94
C GLU A 42 -5.89 0.04 -14.64
N LYS A 43 -6.31 0.03 -15.90
CA LYS A 43 -6.21 -1.13 -16.79
C LYS A 43 -5.85 -0.65 -18.18
N ASN A 44 -4.73 -1.15 -18.71
CA ASN A 44 -4.19 -0.74 -20.01
C ASN A 44 -3.99 0.79 -20.15
N GLY A 45 -3.52 1.43 -19.08
CA GLY A 45 -3.27 2.88 -19.04
C GLY A 45 -4.54 3.74 -19.08
N GLN A 46 -5.70 3.18 -18.77
CA GLN A 46 -6.97 3.90 -18.62
C GLN A 46 -7.48 3.76 -17.19
N PRO A 47 -8.07 4.81 -16.61
CA PRO A 47 -8.59 4.76 -15.25
C PRO A 47 -9.84 3.86 -15.20
N ILE A 48 -9.94 3.01 -14.17
CA ILE A 48 -11.07 2.07 -14.03
C ILE A 48 -11.36 1.76 -12.56
N ILE A 49 -12.65 1.59 -12.24
CA ILE A 49 -13.15 1.27 -10.88
C ILE A 49 -13.56 -0.20 -10.74
N GLU A 50 -13.23 -1.04 -11.72
CA GLU A 50 -13.58 -2.46 -11.75
C GLU A 50 -13.08 -3.16 -10.47
N GLY A 51 -13.92 -4.01 -9.87
CA GLY A 51 -13.62 -4.69 -8.59
C GLY A 51 -13.90 -3.85 -7.33
N TRP A 52 -14.31 -2.59 -7.47
CA TRP A 52 -14.70 -1.71 -6.38
C TRP A 52 -16.20 -1.39 -6.44
N LEU A 53 -16.86 -1.52 -5.29
CA LEU A 53 -18.24 -1.11 -5.09
C LEU A 53 -18.27 0.33 -4.59
N ILE A 54 -19.04 1.17 -5.25
CA ILE A 54 -19.26 2.56 -4.85
C ILE A 54 -20.57 2.64 -4.08
N ASN A 55 -20.60 3.43 -3.00
CA ASN A 55 -21.86 3.78 -2.34
C ASN A 55 -22.82 4.43 -3.37
N PRO A 56 -24.12 4.07 -3.47
CA PRO A 56 -25.02 4.65 -4.46
C PRO A 56 -25.05 6.19 -4.50
N ASN A 57 -24.81 6.84 -3.36
CA ASN A 57 -24.74 8.31 -3.26
C ASN A 57 -23.30 8.85 -3.21
N GLY A 58 -22.32 7.95 -3.24
CA GLY A 58 -20.90 8.27 -3.22
C GLY A 58 -20.44 8.82 -4.55
N LYS A 59 -19.64 9.89 -4.50
CA LYS A 59 -18.95 10.47 -5.64
C LYS A 59 -17.47 10.11 -5.58
N TYR A 60 -16.92 9.74 -6.71
CA TYR A 60 -15.49 9.55 -6.91
C TYR A 60 -15.08 10.18 -8.23
N SER A 61 -13.80 10.46 -8.36
CA SER A 61 -13.19 10.88 -9.63
C SER A 61 -11.79 10.27 -9.74
N PHE A 62 -11.24 10.25 -10.95
CA PHE A 62 -9.83 9.90 -11.16
C PHE A 62 -9.00 11.17 -11.29
N SER A 63 -7.81 11.15 -10.73
CA SER A 63 -6.85 12.26 -10.77
C SER A 63 -5.59 11.84 -11.50
N ASN A 64 -5.02 12.72 -12.33
CA ASN A 64 -3.74 12.49 -13.03
C ASN A 64 -2.52 12.66 -12.11
N SER A 65 -2.73 12.78 -10.80
CA SER A 65 -1.69 12.77 -9.79
C SER A 65 -1.63 11.36 -9.21
N ALA A 66 -0.58 10.61 -9.52
CA ALA A 66 -0.30 9.29 -8.93
C ALA A 66 1.05 9.32 -8.19
N PRO A 67 1.27 8.46 -7.17
CA PRO A 67 2.58 8.25 -6.57
C PRO A 67 3.53 7.55 -7.55
N GLU A 68 4.81 7.50 -7.20
CA GLU A 68 5.78 6.68 -7.92
C GLU A 68 5.34 5.20 -7.93
N GLY A 69 5.35 4.58 -9.10
CA GLY A 69 4.87 3.21 -9.31
C GLY A 69 3.35 3.07 -9.51
N GLY A 70 2.56 4.13 -9.28
CA GLY A 70 1.09 4.20 -9.41
C GLY A 70 0.54 4.03 -10.81
N GLY A 71 1.31 4.47 -11.81
CA GLY A 71 0.83 4.67 -13.17
C GLY A 71 0.51 6.14 -13.42
N MET A 72 -0.59 6.44 -14.12
CA MET A 72 -1.00 7.81 -14.47
C MET A 72 -2.13 8.34 -13.59
N TYR A 73 -2.97 7.47 -13.04
CA TYR A 73 -4.21 7.82 -12.35
C TYR A 73 -4.22 7.31 -10.90
N SER A 74 -4.78 8.12 -10.00
CA SER A 74 -5.22 7.67 -8.68
C SER A 74 -6.72 7.90 -8.51
N ILE A 75 -7.32 7.23 -7.52
CA ILE A 75 -8.70 7.52 -7.14
C ILE A 75 -8.74 8.72 -6.19
N GLN A 76 -9.62 9.68 -6.46
CA GLN A 76 -9.92 10.82 -5.60
C GLN A 76 -11.32 10.67 -5.01
N LEU A 77 -11.41 10.73 -3.69
CA LEU A 77 -12.66 10.78 -2.93
C LEU A 77 -12.77 12.12 -2.22
N ASP A 78 -13.85 12.86 -2.51
CA ASP A 78 -14.09 14.14 -1.87
C ASP A 78 -14.63 13.93 -0.45
N CYS A 79 -14.13 14.71 0.50
CA CYS A 79 -14.78 14.90 1.77
C CYS A 79 -16.04 15.76 1.54
N ASN A 80 -17.21 15.18 1.80
CA ASN A 80 -18.49 15.83 1.52
C ASN A 80 -19.30 16.06 2.79
N TRP A 81 -20.25 16.99 2.70
CA TRP A 81 -21.22 17.22 3.75
C TRP A 81 -22.25 16.09 3.76
N GLY A 82 -22.33 15.37 4.87
CA GLY A 82 -23.30 14.29 5.08
C GLY A 82 -22.67 12.90 5.13
N ILE A 83 -22.93 12.07 4.11
CA ILE A 83 -22.41 10.70 4.06
C ILE A 83 -21.02 10.75 3.40
N PRO A 84 -19.97 10.15 4.01
CA PRO A 84 -18.67 10.09 3.38
C PRO A 84 -18.74 9.43 2.00
N ASN A 85 -17.96 9.96 1.05
CA ASN A 85 -17.76 9.28 -0.22
C ASN A 85 -16.85 8.08 0.02
N GLU A 86 -17.36 6.88 -0.23
CA GLU A 86 -16.66 5.64 0.06
C GLU A 86 -16.73 4.67 -1.10
N ILE A 87 -15.61 3.99 -1.34
CA ILE A 87 -15.54 2.81 -2.18
C ILE A 87 -15.06 1.63 -1.34
N ARG A 88 -15.47 0.43 -1.73
CA ARG A 88 -15.10 -0.79 -1.01
C ARG A 88 -14.83 -1.94 -1.96
N THR A 89 -13.89 -2.79 -1.59
CA THR A 89 -13.67 -4.08 -2.25
C THR A 89 -13.71 -5.20 -1.22
N SER A 90 -14.01 -6.41 -1.67
CA SER A 90 -14.13 -7.58 -0.80
C SER A 90 -13.31 -8.73 -1.34
N VAL A 91 -12.55 -9.35 -0.44
CA VAL A 91 -11.69 -10.50 -0.71
C VAL A 91 -12.17 -11.67 0.16
N PRO A 92 -12.32 -12.88 -0.39
CA PRO A 92 -12.61 -14.06 0.42
C PRO A 92 -11.56 -14.24 1.53
N ALA A 93 -12.00 -14.47 2.77
CA ALA A 93 -11.06 -14.68 3.86
C ALA A 93 -10.54 -16.13 3.90
N TYR A 94 -9.27 -16.29 4.26
CA TYR A 94 -8.69 -17.60 4.55
C TYR A 94 -9.20 -18.08 5.92
N TRP A 95 -9.92 -19.20 5.95
CA TRP A 95 -10.46 -19.76 7.19
C TRP A 95 -9.34 -20.12 8.18
N GLY A 96 -9.48 -19.67 9.43
CA GLY A 96 -8.53 -19.93 10.50
C GLY A 96 -7.91 -18.63 11.00
N ASN A 97 -6.74 -18.73 11.63
CA ASN A 97 -5.92 -17.58 11.97
C ASN A 97 -4.89 -17.39 10.86
N ALA A 98 -4.86 -16.21 10.25
CA ALA A 98 -3.90 -15.86 9.21
C ALA A 98 -3.38 -14.43 9.42
N LYS A 99 -2.12 -14.20 9.10
CA LYS A 99 -1.49 -12.88 9.15
C LYS A 99 -1.65 -12.16 7.82
N PHE A 100 -2.09 -10.91 7.89
CA PHE A 100 -2.24 -10.05 6.74
C PHE A 100 -1.47 -8.74 6.91
N GLU A 101 -0.92 -8.25 5.81
CA GLU A 101 -0.54 -6.86 5.65
C GLU A 101 -1.53 -6.18 4.70
N PHE A 102 -2.06 -5.04 5.12
CA PHE A 102 -2.77 -4.13 4.24
C PHE A 102 -1.97 -2.85 4.13
N SER A 103 -1.66 -2.43 2.90
CA SER A 103 -0.92 -1.20 2.65
C SER A 103 -1.47 -0.44 1.47
N LEU A 104 -1.23 0.87 1.43
CA LEU A 104 -1.59 1.73 0.31
C LEU A 104 -0.76 3.01 0.33
N LEU A 105 -0.70 3.69 -0.82
CA LEU A 105 -0.22 5.06 -0.91
C LEU A 105 -1.40 6.01 -0.88
N SER A 106 -1.31 7.04 -0.03
CA SER A 106 -2.35 8.06 0.06
C SER A 106 -1.77 9.43 0.38
N ARG A 107 -2.49 10.46 -0.04
CA ARG A 107 -2.34 11.84 0.37
C ARG A 107 -3.70 12.51 0.51
N LYS A 108 -3.77 13.62 1.20
CA LYS A 108 -4.95 14.48 1.27
C LYS A 108 -4.70 15.86 0.69
N GLU A 109 -5.78 16.56 0.40
CA GLU A 109 -5.82 18.02 0.24
C GLU A 109 -6.85 18.55 1.22
N ASP A 110 -6.44 19.52 2.04
CA ASP A 110 -7.21 20.08 3.14
C ASP A 110 -7.58 19.01 4.19
N PHE A 111 -8.81 18.47 4.11
CA PHE A 111 -9.34 17.48 5.03
C PHE A 111 -9.18 16.06 4.49
N GLY A 112 -8.60 15.18 5.32
CA GLY A 112 -8.32 13.80 4.98
C GLY A 112 -9.41 12.85 5.40
N GLY A 113 -9.58 11.81 4.61
CA GLY A 113 -10.42 10.69 4.91
C GLY A 113 -9.69 9.61 5.68
N ASN A 114 -10.05 8.36 5.42
CA ASN A 114 -9.49 7.21 6.11
C ASN A 114 -9.58 5.98 5.22
N PHE A 115 -8.86 4.94 5.62
CA PHE A 115 -9.18 3.58 5.19
C PHE A 115 -9.49 2.71 6.40
N SER A 116 -10.19 1.61 6.15
CA SER A 116 -10.39 0.57 7.14
C SER A 116 -10.35 -0.82 6.54
N ILE A 117 -9.89 -1.77 7.35
CA ILE A 117 -9.99 -3.20 7.10
C ILE A 117 -11.12 -3.72 8.00
N ASN A 118 -12.02 -4.47 7.41
CA ASN A 118 -13.20 -4.99 8.09
C ASN A 118 -13.36 -6.48 7.81
N ILE A 119 -14.03 -7.19 8.72
CA ILE A 119 -14.56 -8.53 8.44
C ILE A 119 -16.05 -8.41 8.20
N LYS A 120 -16.51 -8.91 7.06
CA LYS A 120 -17.93 -9.19 6.86
C LYS A 120 -18.21 -10.63 7.26
N ARG A 121 -19.08 -10.80 8.27
CA ARG A 121 -19.54 -12.08 8.81
C ARG A 121 -21.06 -12.08 8.84
N SER A 122 -21.67 -12.89 7.97
CA SER A 122 -23.10 -12.82 7.68
C SER A 122 -23.53 -11.38 7.36
N ASP A 123 -24.44 -10.80 8.13
CA ASP A 123 -24.96 -9.44 7.95
C ASP A 123 -24.20 -8.38 8.76
N SER A 124 -23.17 -8.78 9.50
CA SER A 124 -22.35 -7.86 10.30
C SER A 124 -21.07 -7.48 9.59
N LEU A 125 -20.72 -6.20 9.68
CA LEU A 125 -19.43 -5.65 9.27
C LEU A 125 -18.69 -5.19 10.53
N ILE A 126 -17.54 -5.81 10.81
CA ILE A 126 -16.74 -5.54 12.01
C ILE A 126 -15.44 -4.86 11.57
N THR A 127 -15.21 -3.64 12.03
CA THR A 127 -13.96 -2.92 11.77
C THR A 127 -12.83 -3.50 12.63
N LEU A 128 -11.76 -3.96 11.97
CA LEU A 128 -10.55 -4.44 12.62
C LEU A 128 -9.59 -3.29 12.88
N ASN A 129 -9.34 -2.49 11.84
CA ASN A 129 -8.44 -1.36 11.89
C ASN A 129 -8.98 -0.21 11.04
N LYS A 130 -8.68 1.01 11.45
CA LYS A 130 -9.04 2.24 10.75
C LYS A 130 -7.92 3.26 10.94
N ILE A 131 -7.41 3.79 9.84
CA ILE A 131 -6.35 4.81 9.83
C ILE A 131 -6.83 6.04 9.10
N ASN A 132 -6.69 7.20 9.73
CA ASN A 132 -6.96 8.50 9.10
C ASN A 132 -5.75 8.93 8.27
N ILE A 133 -6.03 9.49 7.09
CA ILE A 133 -5.00 10.04 6.21
C ILE A 133 -4.67 11.45 6.69
N ASP A 134 -3.40 11.70 6.99
CA ASP A 134 -2.94 12.95 7.60
C ASP A 134 -1.87 13.69 6.79
N SER A 135 -1.33 13.07 5.74
CA SER A 135 -0.25 13.65 4.93
C SER A 135 -0.75 14.34 3.67
N ASP A 136 -0.24 15.54 3.40
CA ASP A 136 -0.49 16.27 2.15
C ASP A 136 0.42 15.79 0.99
N SER A 137 1.40 14.93 1.29
CA SER A 137 2.28 14.26 0.32
C SER A 137 1.97 12.77 0.25
N TRP A 138 2.29 12.13 -0.87
CA TRP A 138 2.14 10.68 -1.00
C TRP A 138 2.94 9.96 0.08
N ARG A 139 2.24 9.21 0.92
CA ARG A 139 2.80 8.45 2.03
C ARG A 139 2.26 7.03 2.01
N ILE A 140 3.13 6.07 2.30
CA ILE A 140 2.73 4.68 2.52
C ILE A 140 2.08 4.59 3.90
N TYR A 141 0.86 4.05 3.94
CA TYR A 141 0.20 3.61 5.15
C TYR A 141 0.12 2.10 5.13
N SER A 142 0.41 1.45 6.26
CA SER A 142 0.35 0.00 6.37
C SER A 142 -0.17 -0.42 7.74
N VAL A 143 -0.89 -1.54 7.77
CA VAL A 143 -1.40 -2.23 8.96
C VAL A 143 -1.07 -3.71 8.85
N PHE A 144 -0.55 -4.25 9.95
CA PHE A 144 -0.27 -5.67 10.11
C PHE A 144 -1.20 -6.23 11.18
N ASP A 145 -1.92 -7.31 10.88
CA ASP A 145 -2.81 -7.94 11.86
C ASP A 145 -2.90 -9.46 11.69
N SER A 146 -3.15 -10.15 12.80
CA SER A 146 -3.48 -11.57 12.82
C SER A 146 -4.99 -11.70 12.93
N ILE A 147 -5.62 -12.16 11.85
CA ILE A 147 -7.07 -12.15 11.73
C ILE A 147 -7.61 -13.57 11.88
N GLN A 148 -8.43 -13.78 12.92
CA GLN A 148 -9.20 -15.01 13.09
C GLN A 148 -10.52 -14.93 12.32
N THR A 149 -10.65 -15.75 11.29
CA THR A 149 -11.83 -15.81 10.43
C THR A 149 -12.53 -17.18 10.52
N LYS A 150 -13.78 -17.22 10.09
CA LYS A 150 -14.62 -18.42 9.97
C LYS A 150 -14.90 -18.71 8.50
N LYS A 151 -15.39 -19.91 8.22
CA LYS A 151 -15.91 -20.26 6.89
C LYS A 151 -16.95 -19.23 6.44
N ASN A 152 -16.82 -18.75 5.20
CA ASN A 152 -17.65 -17.72 4.55
C ASN A 152 -17.47 -16.28 5.07
N ASP A 153 -16.49 -16.02 5.96
CA ASP A 153 -16.09 -14.64 6.22
C ASP A 153 -15.43 -14.04 4.96
N SER A 154 -15.47 -12.72 4.84
CA SER A 154 -14.71 -11.97 3.84
C SER A 154 -14.03 -10.77 4.48
N LEU A 155 -12.85 -10.43 3.98
CA LEU A 155 -12.20 -9.17 4.30
C LEU A 155 -12.80 -8.09 3.40
N VAL A 156 -13.09 -6.93 3.97
CA VAL A 156 -13.66 -5.78 3.27
C VAL A 156 -12.78 -4.57 3.53
N ILE A 157 -12.20 -4.06 2.46
CA ILE A 157 -11.43 -2.83 2.47
C ILE A 157 -12.36 -1.69 2.11
N ILE A 158 -12.34 -0.63 2.92
CA ILE A 158 -13.10 0.59 2.67
C ILE A 158 -12.12 1.75 2.58
N LEU A 159 -12.18 2.51 1.49
CA LEU A 159 -11.50 3.78 1.31
C LEU A 159 -12.56 4.89 1.38
N SER A 160 -12.31 5.89 2.20
CA SER A 160 -13.26 6.97 2.51
C SER A 160 -12.60 8.32 2.27
N GLY A 161 -13.29 9.23 1.58
CA GLY A 161 -12.89 10.63 1.43
C GLY A 161 -13.03 11.45 2.72
N GLY A 162 -13.63 10.86 3.77
CA GLY A 162 -13.85 11.53 5.06
C GLY A 162 -15.18 12.29 5.13
N PHE A 163 -15.41 12.89 6.29
CA PHE A 163 -16.60 13.69 6.59
C PHE A 163 -16.22 14.99 7.29
N SER A 164 -16.84 16.08 6.85
CA SER A 164 -16.68 17.39 7.45
C SER A 164 -17.95 18.20 7.22
N GLN A 165 -18.33 18.99 8.22
CA GLN A 165 -19.49 19.89 8.16
C GLN A 165 -19.15 21.32 7.74
N VAL A 166 -17.86 21.64 7.71
CA VAL A 166 -17.39 23.03 7.63
C VAL A 166 -16.46 23.24 6.45
N LEU A 167 -15.60 22.26 6.18
CA LEU A 167 -14.56 22.35 5.15
C LEU A 167 -14.69 21.18 4.17
N THR A 168 -14.51 21.45 2.89
CA THR A 168 -14.27 20.41 1.90
C THR A 168 -12.84 19.92 1.99
N GLY A 169 -12.59 18.73 1.48
CA GLY A 169 -11.26 18.16 1.36
C GLY A 169 -11.27 17.04 0.34
N LYS A 170 -10.10 16.48 0.06
CA LYS A 170 -9.97 15.37 -0.88
C LYS A 170 -8.97 14.39 -0.32
N THR A 171 -9.22 13.11 -0.59
CA THR A 171 -8.27 12.05 -0.29
C THR A 171 -8.00 11.25 -1.54
N TYR A 172 -6.72 11.05 -1.82
CA TYR A 172 -6.23 10.31 -2.97
C TYR A 172 -5.71 8.96 -2.49
N PHE A 173 -6.02 7.90 -3.23
CA PHE A 173 -5.53 6.56 -2.92
C PHE A 173 -4.97 5.90 -4.18
N ASP A 174 -3.90 5.14 -4.00
CA ASP A 174 -3.30 4.34 -5.07
C ASP A 174 -2.50 3.17 -4.45
N LEU A 175 -2.10 2.22 -5.28
CA LEU A 175 -1.24 1.09 -4.95
C LEU A 175 -1.77 0.30 -3.72
N VAL A 176 -3.05 -0.04 -3.75
CA VAL A 176 -3.76 -0.68 -2.62
C VAL A 176 -3.46 -2.18 -2.55
N ARG A 177 -2.77 -2.62 -1.51
CA ARG A 177 -2.31 -4.00 -1.37
C ARG A 177 -2.94 -4.67 -0.16
N LEU A 178 -3.33 -5.93 -0.33
CA LEU A 178 -3.65 -6.85 0.76
C LEU A 178 -2.90 -8.15 0.50
N GLU A 179 -2.03 -8.51 1.43
CA GLU A 179 -1.13 -9.66 1.28
C GLU A 179 -1.27 -10.59 2.48
N LYS A 180 -1.28 -11.89 2.22
CA LYS A 180 -1.17 -12.92 3.26
C LYS A 180 0.31 -13.20 3.52
N LEU A 181 0.71 -13.23 4.79
CA LEU A 181 2.12 -13.28 5.20
C LEU A 181 2.62 -14.66 5.66
N ASP A 182 1.73 -15.65 5.78
CA ASP A 182 2.00 -16.99 6.32
C ASP A 182 1.51 -18.13 5.43
#